data_AF-A0A7X9RZ56-F1
#
_entry.id   AF-A0A7X9RZ56-F1
#
_cell.length_a   1.000
_cell.length_b   1.000
_cell.length_c   1.000
_cell.angle_alpha   90.00
_cell.angle_beta   90.00
_cell.angle_gamma   90.00
#
_symmetry.space_group_name_H-M   'P 1'
#
loop_
_entity.id
_entity.type
_entity.pdbx_description
1 polymer ?
#
loop_
_entity_poly.entity_id
_entity_poly.type
_entity_poly.pdbx_seq_one_letter_code
_entity_poly.pdbx_strand_id
1 'polypeptide(L)'
;MGQNKYTQLAIRHLTSEQYQKSFDEIFDIALNMADTQEQANYLSDLMAVSTQYIDIHQWYNLLEEVLQFFEYPMPKDIGHLHRDLSLQHLRLLENVGENSITETIMNLEHYQLEEQELGLKLMAPIALYARIENWEKFKWIALEIVNHAIENGKSEVTPLGCLALSKYMIARYESVPEAVEYAEAGLSLVSATQDNWLLSRFKCDLATYIIPWATMTSKSFDMLEEAFELIRNSEDEYQRNVIKLRYLQYQVFCGYSLENAKKLLVEKFGNDEMKTMPDIVWSLMHLMQLSNITREESKEKVIMILDSEPSLYEGNLLHPMLLLLKAVHLTATSEDRQNNLDALRRILDRFKYWAGYSSEVFQGWVYFMEAEWRWENEEYETSNQLYSSAFETIAIQQSAMKCLIKLRQLSQWAKKEGKSERTNSLYQKTLQQYEIFDDAEAIASLKHRFKNITE
;
A
#
# COMPACT_ATOMS: atom_id res chain seq x y z
N MET A 1 -45.04 -4.45 -3.82
CA MET A 1 -44.11 -4.03 -2.75
C MET A 1 -43.44 -5.26 -2.18
N GLY A 2 -42.49 -5.84 -2.92
CA GLY A 2 -41.58 -6.86 -2.38
C GLY A 2 -40.36 -6.15 -1.83
N GLN A 3 -39.98 -6.40 -0.58
CA GLN A 3 -38.72 -5.90 -0.04
C GLN A 3 -37.58 -6.52 -0.87
N ASN A 4 -36.70 -5.68 -1.44
CA ASN A 4 -35.55 -6.13 -2.22
C ASN A 4 -34.65 -7.00 -1.33
N LYS A 5 -34.68 -8.32 -1.55
CA LYS A 5 -33.88 -9.32 -0.82
C LYS A 5 -32.37 -9.04 -0.89
N TYR A 6 -31.93 -8.36 -1.96
CA TYR A 6 -30.54 -8.02 -2.23
C TYR A 6 -30.34 -6.51 -2.40
N THR A 7 -30.55 -5.76 -1.31
CA THR A 7 -30.03 -4.39 -1.21
C THR A 7 -28.51 -4.40 -1.11
N GLN A 8 -27.84 -3.27 -1.39
CA GLN A 8 -26.39 -3.14 -1.24
C GLN A 8 -25.91 -3.58 0.15
N LEU A 9 -26.63 -3.17 1.21
CA LEU A 9 -26.34 -3.59 2.58
C LEU A 9 -26.50 -5.11 2.75
N ALA A 10 -27.59 -5.70 2.24
CA ALA A 10 -27.82 -7.14 2.34
C ALA A 10 -26.73 -7.95 1.63
N ILE A 11 -26.25 -7.50 0.47
CA ILE A 11 -25.18 -8.18 -0.28
C ILE A 11 -23.86 -8.15 0.51
N ARG A 12 -23.52 -7.02 1.16
CA ARG A 12 -22.30 -6.89 2.00
C ARG A 12 -22.27 -7.84 3.20
N HIS A 13 -23.42 -8.37 3.61
CA HIS A 13 -23.51 -9.32 4.73
C HIS A 13 -23.46 -10.79 4.31
N LEU A 14 -23.36 -11.08 3.00
CA LEU A 14 -23.22 -12.44 2.53
C LEU A 14 -21.82 -12.98 2.86
N THR A 15 -21.73 -14.27 3.13
CA THR A 15 -20.45 -14.99 3.03
C THR A 15 -20.07 -15.17 1.56
N SER A 16 -18.79 -15.45 1.26
CA SER A 16 -18.37 -15.73 -0.13
C SER A 16 -19.17 -16.87 -0.77
N GLU A 17 -19.50 -17.91 -0.02
CA GLU A 17 -20.33 -19.02 -0.50
C GLU A 17 -21.78 -18.60 -0.77
N GLN A 18 -22.36 -17.77 0.10
CA GLN A 18 -23.71 -17.24 -0.09
C GLN A 18 -23.79 -16.29 -1.28
N TYR A 19 -22.77 -15.44 -1.46
CA TYR A 19 -22.63 -14.56 -2.60
C TYR A 19 -22.57 -15.38 -3.90
N GLN A 20 -21.68 -16.37 -3.99
CA GLN A 20 -21.56 -17.23 -5.17
C GLN A 20 -22.87 -17.95 -5.52
N LYS A 21 -23.59 -18.49 -4.53
CA LYS A 21 -24.88 -19.16 -4.75
C LYS A 21 -26.01 -18.22 -5.15
N SER A 22 -25.93 -16.96 -4.76
CA SER A 22 -26.96 -15.95 -5.02
C SER A 22 -26.63 -15.07 -6.23
N PHE A 23 -25.45 -15.20 -6.82
CA PHE A 23 -24.95 -14.26 -7.83
C PHE A 23 -25.89 -14.18 -9.04
N ASP A 24 -26.33 -15.32 -9.57
CA ASP A 24 -27.26 -15.36 -10.71
C ASP A 24 -28.59 -14.65 -10.35
N GLU A 25 -29.14 -14.87 -9.15
CA GLU A 25 -30.37 -14.20 -8.70
C GLU A 25 -30.16 -12.68 -8.52
N ILE A 26 -29.01 -12.25 -8.01
CA ILE A 26 -28.64 -10.84 -7.86
C ILE A 26 -28.48 -10.19 -9.23
N PHE A 27 -27.82 -10.87 -10.17
CA PHE A 27 -27.58 -10.36 -11.51
C PHE A 27 -28.89 -10.29 -12.32
N ASP A 28 -29.76 -11.30 -12.21
CA ASP A 28 -31.08 -11.31 -12.82
C ASP A 28 -31.95 -10.12 -12.38
N ILE A 29 -31.81 -9.65 -11.13
CA ILE A 29 -32.51 -8.44 -10.68
C ILE A 29 -32.08 -7.23 -11.52
N ALA A 30 -30.78 -7.08 -11.77
CA ALA A 30 -30.23 -6.00 -12.58
C ALA A 30 -30.71 -6.08 -14.04
N LEU A 31 -30.74 -7.28 -14.62
CA LEU A 31 -31.17 -7.49 -16.01
C LEU A 31 -32.67 -7.18 -16.24
N ASN A 32 -33.49 -7.25 -15.19
CA ASN A 32 -34.92 -6.98 -15.26
C ASN A 32 -35.30 -5.52 -14.94
N MET A 33 -34.33 -4.64 -14.67
CA MET A 33 -34.57 -3.21 -14.49
C MET A 33 -34.81 -2.53 -15.84
N ALA A 34 -35.94 -1.81 -15.96
CA ALA A 34 -36.33 -1.16 -17.21
C ALA A 34 -35.67 0.22 -17.43
N ASP A 35 -35.26 0.88 -16.34
CA ASP A 35 -34.59 2.16 -16.38
C ASP A 35 -33.07 1.96 -16.38
N THR A 36 -32.41 2.44 -17.44
CA THR A 36 -30.97 2.26 -17.66
C THR A 36 -30.13 2.90 -16.56
N GLN A 37 -30.60 4.01 -15.97
CA GLN A 37 -29.91 4.70 -14.88
C GLN A 37 -30.02 3.90 -13.57
N GLU A 38 -31.20 3.40 -13.22
CA GLU A 38 -31.40 2.51 -12.08
C GLU A 38 -30.59 1.22 -12.22
N GLN A 39 -30.55 0.66 -13.43
CA GLN A 39 -29.74 -0.51 -13.75
C GLN A 39 -28.24 -0.24 -13.55
N ALA A 40 -27.72 0.87 -14.10
CA ALA A 40 -26.33 1.26 -13.92
C ALA A 40 -25.97 1.51 -12.46
N ASN A 41 -26.87 2.14 -11.68
CA ASN A 41 -26.69 2.35 -10.25
C ASN A 41 -26.56 1.01 -9.51
N TYR A 42 -27.51 0.10 -9.76
CA TYR A 42 -27.52 -1.22 -9.12
C TYR A 42 -26.28 -2.05 -9.47
N LEU A 43 -25.88 -2.05 -10.75
CA LEU A 43 -24.70 -2.78 -11.21
C LEU A 43 -23.41 -2.16 -10.69
N SER A 44 -23.29 -0.83 -10.64
CA SER A 44 -22.14 -0.16 -10.01
C SER A 44 -22.01 -0.53 -8.53
N ASP A 45 -23.13 -0.52 -7.80
CA ASP A 45 -23.15 -0.92 -6.38
C ASP A 45 -22.77 -2.40 -6.20
N LEU A 46 -23.30 -3.27 -7.06
CA LEU A 46 -22.93 -4.67 -7.10
C LEU A 46 -21.43 -4.83 -7.36
N MET A 47 -20.87 -4.13 -8.35
CA MET A 47 -19.46 -4.19 -8.70
C MET A 47 -18.56 -3.67 -7.57
N ALA A 48 -18.99 -2.64 -6.85
CA ALA A 48 -18.28 -2.13 -5.67
C ALA A 48 -18.27 -3.14 -4.51
N VAL A 49 -19.40 -3.78 -4.22
CA VAL A 49 -19.50 -4.80 -3.17
C VAL A 49 -18.80 -6.10 -3.57
N SER A 50 -18.79 -6.43 -4.86
CA SER A 50 -18.14 -7.65 -5.38
C SER A 50 -16.64 -7.68 -5.09
N THR A 51 -15.99 -6.53 -4.93
CA THR A 51 -14.57 -6.43 -4.52
C THR A 51 -14.24 -7.11 -3.18
N GLN A 52 -15.25 -7.50 -2.40
CA GLN A 52 -15.10 -8.27 -1.15
C GLN A 52 -15.07 -9.79 -1.38
N TYR A 53 -15.58 -10.26 -2.53
CA TYR A 53 -15.88 -11.67 -2.78
C TYR A 53 -15.13 -12.28 -3.96
N ILE A 54 -14.78 -11.47 -4.96
CA ILE A 54 -14.11 -11.92 -6.18
C ILE A 54 -12.75 -11.25 -6.34
N ASP A 55 -11.84 -11.93 -7.02
CA ASP A 55 -10.55 -11.34 -7.40
C ASP A 55 -10.70 -10.37 -8.59
N ILE A 56 -9.62 -9.65 -8.90
CA ILE A 56 -9.64 -8.63 -9.96
C ILE A 56 -9.82 -9.23 -11.37
N HIS A 57 -9.42 -10.48 -11.61
CA HIS A 57 -9.64 -11.14 -12.90
C HIS A 57 -11.11 -11.48 -13.09
N GLN A 58 -11.74 -12.07 -12.07
CA GLN A 58 -13.17 -12.33 -12.05
C GLN A 58 -13.96 -11.02 -12.22
N TRP A 59 -13.50 -9.94 -11.58
CA TRP A 59 -14.13 -8.63 -11.72
C TRP A 59 -13.98 -8.04 -13.11
N TYR A 60 -12.83 -8.21 -13.77
CA TYR A 60 -12.68 -7.79 -15.16
C TYR A 60 -13.59 -8.57 -16.11
N ASN A 61 -13.79 -9.88 -15.88
CA ASN A 61 -14.74 -10.67 -16.66
C ASN A 61 -16.17 -10.17 -16.45
N LEU A 62 -16.55 -9.88 -15.19
CA LEU A 62 -17.85 -9.30 -14.87
C LEU A 62 -18.02 -7.91 -15.51
N LEU A 63 -17.00 -7.06 -15.48
CA LEU A 63 -17.02 -5.76 -16.15
C LEU A 63 -17.28 -5.93 -17.65
N GLU A 64 -16.58 -6.86 -18.31
CA GLU A 64 -16.76 -7.11 -19.75
C GLU A 64 -18.14 -7.66 -20.10
N GLU A 65 -18.75 -8.45 -19.23
CA GLU A 65 -20.14 -8.89 -19.37
C GLU A 65 -21.11 -7.72 -19.21
N VAL A 66 -20.92 -6.91 -18.17
CA VAL A 66 -21.82 -5.81 -17.85
C VAL A 66 -21.74 -4.66 -18.87
N LEU A 67 -20.55 -4.32 -19.36
CA LEU A 67 -20.38 -3.26 -20.36
C LEU A 67 -21.06 -3.58 -21.69
N GLN A 68 -21.35 -4.86 -22.00
CA GLN A 68 -22.10 -5.23 -23.21
C GLN A 68 -23.53 -4.69 -23.20
N PHE A 69 -24.14 -4.47 -22.03
CA PHE A 69 -25.49 -3.92 -21.92
C PHE A 69 -25.56 -2.41 -22.15
N PHE A 70 -24.43 -1.70 -21.97
CA PHE A 70 -24.33 -0.24 -22.09
C PHE A 70 -23.56 0.21 -23.34
N GLU A 71 -23.14 -0.74 -24.19
CA GLU A 71 -22.38 -0.53 -25.43
C GLU A 71 -21.16 0.40 -25.29
N TYR A 72 -20.56 0.48 -24.09
CA TYR A 72 -19.48 1.41 -23.83
C TYR A 72 -18.16 0.93 -24.47
N PRO A 73 -17.46 1.77 -25.25
CA PRO A 73 -16.31 1.35 -26.04
C PRO A 73 -15.05 1.23 -25.17
N MET A 74 -14.77 0.02 -24.69
CA MET A 74 -13.48 -0.28 -24.05
C MET A 74 -12.46 -0.80 -25.08
N PRO A 75 -11.21 -0.28 -25.12
CA PRO A 75 -10.19 -0.78 -26.02
C PRO A 75 -9.91 -2.27 -25.74
N LYS A 76 -10.02 -3.11 -26.78
CA LYS A 76 -9.87 -4.58 -26.67
C LYS A 76 -8.44 -5.08 -26.92
N ASP A 77 -7.55 -4.23 -27.43
CA ASP A 77 -6.16 -4.59 -27.80
C ASP A 77 -5.17 -3.65 -27.09
N ILE A 78 -4.09 -4.24 -26.57
CA ILE A 78 -2.96 -3.62 -25.90
C ILE A 78 -2.35 -2.50 -26.75
N GLY A 79 -2.20 -2.72 -28.07
CA GLY A 79 -1.61 -1.73 -28.97
C GLY A 79 -2.48 -0.47 -29.13
N HIS A 80 -3.80 -0.63 -29.16
CA HIS A 80 -4.76 0.47 -29.18
C HIS A 80 -4.80 1.18 -27.82
N LEU A 81 -4.70 0.42 -26.74
CA LEU A 81 -4.74 0.94 -25.38
C LEU A 81 -3.51 1.80 -25.05
N HIS A 82 -2.30 1.45 -25.48
CA HIS A 82 -1.11 2.31 -25.31
C HIS A 82 -1.21 3.66 -26.03
N ARG A 83 -1.75 3.65 -27.25
CA ARG A 83 -1.93 4.87 -28.05
C ARG A 83 -2.98 5.77 -27.39
N ASP A 84 -4.07 5.19 -26.93
CA ASP A 84 -5.10 5.90 -26.17
C ASP A 84 -4.55 6.47 -24.87
N LEU A 85 -3.73 5.73 -24.12
CA LEU A 85 -3.13 6.21 -22.87
C LEU A 85 -2.26 7.46 -23.08
N SER A 86 -1.50 7.49 -24.17
CA SER A 86 -0.69 8.66 -24.51
C SER A 86 -1.56 9.87 -24.85
N LEU A 87 -2.67 9.66 -25.56
CA LEU A 87 -3.64 10.71 -25.90
C LEU A 87 -4.42 11.20 -24.67
N GLN A 88 -4.88 10.28 -23.82
CA GLN A 88 -5.55 10.60 -22.56
C GLN A 88 -4.65 11.40 -21.63
N HIS A 89 -3.36 11.07 -21.56
CA HIS A 89 -2.42 11.84 -20.74
C HIS A 89 -2.16 13.24 -21.32
N LEU A 90 -2.08 13.39 -22.63
CA LEU A 90 -1.96 14.71 -23.27
C LEU A 90 -3.21 15.56 -23.02
N ARG A 91 -4.42 15.00 -23.19
CA ARG A 91 -5.70 15.67 -22.88
C ARG A 91 -5.74 16.19 -21.44
N LEU A 92 -5.30 15.36 -20.49
CA LEU A 92 -5.21 15.72 -19.09
C LEU A 92 -4.31 16.95 -18.88
N LEU A 93 -3.10 16.92 -19.44
CA LEU A 93 -2.13 18.02 -19.31
C LEU A 93 -2.63 19.31 -19.98
N GLU A 94 -3.26 19.20 -21.16
CA GLU A 94 -3.83 20.34 -21.88
C GLU A 94 -4.95 21.02 -21.10
N ASN A 95 -5.81 20.23 -20.44
CA ASN A 95 -6.99 20.76 -19.77
C ASN A 95 -6.74 21.22 -18.33
N VAL A 96 -5.78 20.64 -17.61
CA VAL A 96 -5.38 21.12 -16.26
C VAL A 96 -4.57 22.42 -16.38
N GLY A 97 -3.70 22.52 -17.40
CA GLY A 97 -2.91 23.72 -17.65
C GLY A 97 -1.94 24.05 -16.51
N GLU A 98 -1.94 25.31 -16.05
CA GLU A 98 -1.07 25.79 -14.96
C GLU A 98 -1.74 25.73 -13.57
N ASN A 99 -3.02 25.36 -13.50
CA ASN A 99 -3.75 25.25 -12.24
C ASN A 99 -3.35 23.97 -11.49
N SER A 100 -3.54 23.95 -10.17
CA SER A 100 -3.44 22.68 -9.44
C SER A 100 -4.56 21.72 -9.86
N ILE A 101 -4.31 20.42 -9.77
CA ILE A 101 -5.30 19.38 -10.06
C ILE A 101 -6.48 19.54 -9.12
N THR A 102 -6.22 19.78 -7.83
CA THR A 102 -7.26 19.99 -6.82
C THR A 102 -8.13 21.18 -7.16
N GLU A 103 -7.55 22.33 -7.50
CA GLU A 103 -8.32 23.52 -7.88
C GLU A 103 -9.15 23.28 -9.14
N THR A 104 -8.54 22.66 -10.15
CA THR A 104 -9.22 22.31 -11.41
C THR A 104 -10.46 21.48 -11.13
N ILE A 105 -10.32 20.36 -10.42
CA ILE A 105 -11.42 19.43 -10.15
C ILE A 105 -12.49 20.05 -9.25
N MET A 106 -12.09 20.80 -8.22
CA MET A 106 -13.03 21.40 -7.28
C MET A 106 -13.88 22.50 -7.93
N ASN A 107 -13.35 23.20 -8.93
CA ASN A 107 -14.05 24.26 -9.65
C ASN A 107 -14.95 23.76 -10.79
N LEU A 108 -14.88 22.48 -11.17
CA LEU A 108 -15.78 21.90 -12.17
C LEU A 108 -17.24 22.00 -11.72
N GLU A 109 -18.14 22.33 -12.64
CA GLU A 109 -19.58 22.25 -12.41
C GLU A 109 -20.01 20.79 -12.27
N HIS A 110 -21.12 20.55 -11.56
CA HIS A 110 -21.66 19.20 -11.45
C HIS A 110 -22.30 18.78 -12.77
N TYR A 111 -21.92 17.60 -13.25
CA TYR A 111 -22.43 17.00 -14.46
C TYR A 111 -23.12 15.67 -14.14
N GLN A 112 -24.32 15.50 -14.69
CA GLN A 112 -25.08 14.26 -14.59
C GLN A 112 -24.77 13.40 -15.82
N LEU A 113 -24.27 12.18 -15.61
CA LEU A 113 -23.91 11.27 -16.69
C LEU A 113 -25.10 10.99 -17.61
N GLU A 114 -24.87 11.07 -18.92
CA GLU A 114 -25.83 10.67 -19.95
C GLU A 114 -25.83 9.15 -20.14
N GLU A 115 -26.86 8.62 -20.82
CA GLU A 115 -27.08 7.19 -20.95
C GLU A 115 -25.89 6.48 -21.63
N GLN A 116 -25.27 7.10 -22.65
CA GLN A 116 -24.07 6.56 -23.30
C GLN A 116 -22.79 6.61 -22.44
N GLU A 117 -22.83 7.28 -21.28
CA GLU A 117 -21.67 7.48 -20.39
C GLU A 117 -21.76 6.60 -19.14
N LEU A 118 -22.86 5.87 -18.95
CA LEU A 118 -23.08 5.01 -17.79
C LEU A 118 -22.05 3.89 -17.63
N GLY A 119 -21.31 3.55 -18.69
CA GLY A 119 -20.14 2.68 -18.62
C GLY A 119 -19.07 3.18 -17.65
N LEU A 120 -18.89 4.51 -17.50
CA LEU A 120 -17.95 5.10 -16.53
C LEU A 120 -18.31 4.69 -15.09
N LYS A 121 -19.62 4.60 -14.80
CA LYS A 121 -20.14 4.19 -13.51
C LYS A 121 -19.80 2.75 -13.16
N LEU A 122 -19.84 1.87 -14.14
CA LEU A 122 -19.51 0.46 -13.99
C LEU A 122 -18.01 0.23 -13.82
N MET A 123 -17.18 1.09 -14.42
CA MET A 123 -15.73 1.00 -14.33
C MET A 123 -15.16 1.59 -13.02
N ALA A 124 -15.79 2.64 -12.49
CA ALA A 124 -15.31 3.38 -11.32
C ALA A 124 -14.99 2.52 -10.06
N PRO A 125 -15.75 1.45 -9.74
CA PRO A 125 -15.46 0.58 -8.61
C PRO A 125 -14.09 -0.12 -8.67
N ILE A 126 -13.39 -0.14 -9.82
CA ILE A 126 -12.02 -0.65 -9.89
C ILE A 126 -11.08 0.02 -8.89
N ALA A 127 -11.36 1.30 -8.57
CA ALA A 127 -10.60 2.09 -7.61
C ALA A 127 -10.59 1.45 -6.21
N LEU A 128 -11.55 0.59 -5.89
CA LEU A 128 -11.68 -0.05 -4.57
C LEU A 128 -10.79 -1.28 -4.41
N TYR A 129 -10.17 -1.78 -5.48
CA TYR A 129 -9.19 -2.86 -5.38
C TYR A 129 -7.89 -2.37 -4.73
N ALA A 130 -7.30 -3.29 -3.95
CA ALA A 130 -6.01 -3.11 -3.32
C ALA A 130 -4.85 -3.43 -4.27
N ARG A 131 -5.04 -4.42 -5.15
CA ARG A 131 -4.00 -4.91 -6.09
C ARG A 131 -4.35 -4.47 -7.51
N ILE A 132 -3.33 -4.06 -8.26
CA ILE A 132 -3.42 -3.79 -9.68
C ILE A 132 -2.65 -4.89 -10.41
N GLU A 133 -3.34 -5.64 -11.27
CA GLU A 133 -2.73 -6.73 -12.05
C GLU A 133 -2.57 -6.36 -13.52
N ASN A 134 -3.63 -5.83 -14.14
CA ASN A 134 -3.56 -5.25 -15.48
C ASN A 134 -3.36 -3.72 -15.38
N TRP A 135 -2.10 -3.30 -15.36
CA TRP A 135 -1.70 -1.90 -15.18
C TRP A 135 -2.25 -0.98 -16.26
N GLU A 136 -2.24 -1.44 -17.50
CA GLU A 136 -2.63 -0.60 -18.63
C GLU A 136 -4.16 -0.41 -18.63
N LYS A 137 -4.92 -1.48 -18.46
CA LYS A 137 -6.39 -1.43 -18.33
C LYS A 137 -6.81 -0.58 -17.12
N PHE A 138 -6.12 -0.71 -15.99
CA PHE A 138 -6.36 0.09 -14.79
C PHE A 138 -6.07 1.58 -15.03
N LYS A 139 -4.91 1.92 -15.62
CA LYS A 139 -4.54 3.30 -15.96
C LYS A 139 -5.55 3.91 -16.92
N TRP A 140 -5.97 3.17 -17.93
CA TRP A 140 -6.91 3.64 -18.93
C TRP A 140 -8.26 3.99 -18.30
N ILE A 141 -8.81 3.11 -17.45
CA ILE A 141 -10.06 3.39 -16.73
C ILE A 141 -9.92 4.65 -15.86
N ALA A 142 -8.84 4.75 -15.10
CA ALA A 142 -8.60 5.88 -14.20
C ALA A 142 -8.53 7.20 -14.97
N LEU A 143 -7.77 7.23 -16.07
CA LEU A 143 -7.64 8.41 -16.93
C LEU A 143 -8.93 8.75 -17.66
N GLU A 144 -9.70 7.76 -18.12
CA GLU A 144 -10.96 7.99 -18.82
C GLU A 144 -11.97 8.71 -17.92
N ILE A 145 -12.12 8.26 -16.67
CA ILE A 145 -13.02 8.91 -15.69
C ILE A 145 -12.57 10.33 -15.36
N VAL A 146 -11.26 10.55 -15.14
CA VAL A 146 -10.73 11.87 -14.79
C VAL A 146 -10.81 12.84 -15.97
N ASN A 147 -10.48 12.40 -17.19
CA ASN A 147 -10.58 13.23 -18.39
C ASN A 147 -12.04 13.59 -18.69
N HIS A 148 -12.96 12.62 -18.58
CA HIS A 148 -14.38 12.88 -18.74
C HIS A 148 -14.86 13.98 -17.78
N ALA A 149 -14.43 13.91 -16.51
CA ALA A 149 -14.78 14.91 -15.52
C ALA A 149 -14.24 16.30 -15.89
N ILE A 150 -12.98 16.38 -16.31
CA ILE A 150 -12.36 17.66 -16.68
C ILE A 150 -13.02 18.29 -17.92
N GLU A 151 -13.48 17.47 -18.87
CA GLU A 151 -14.06 17.94 -20.12
C GLU A 151 -15.54 18.34 -19.99
N ASN A 152 -16.30 17.63 -19.14
CA ASN A 152 -17.76 17.76 -19.09
C ASN A 152 -18.28 18.30 -17.74
N GLY A 153 -17.47 18.23 -16.69
CA GLY A 153 -17.84 18.54 -15.32
C GLY A 153 -17.76 17.33 -14.39
N LYS A 154 -17.73 17.56 -13.08
CA LYS A 154 -17.57 16.50 -12.07
C LYS A 154 -18.89 15.75 -11.83
N SER A 155 -18.82 14.43 -11.77
CA SER A 155 -19.95 13.53 -11.54
C SER A 155 -19.74 12.68 -10.29
N GLU A 156 -20.68 11.78 -9.99
CA GLU A 156 -20.59 10.86 -8.85
C GLU A 156 -19.41 9.88 -8.93
N VAL A 157 -18.84 9.66 -10.14
CA VAL A 157 -17.72 8.73 -10.36
C VAL A 157 -16.35 9.41 -10.30
N THR A 158 -16.31 10.73 -10.46
CA THR A 158 -15.06 11.51 -10.43
C THR A 158 -14.17 11.19 -9.23
N PRO A 159 -14.69 11.07 -7.99
CA PRO A 159 -13.83 10.80 -6.85
C PRO A 159 -13.12 9.45 -6.94
N LEU A 160 -13.79 8.41 -7.44
CA LEU A 160 -13.21 7.10 -7.65
C LEU A 160 -12.15 7.10 -8.76
N GLY A 161 -12.38 7.87 -9.83
CA GLY A 161 -11.38 8.11 -10.87
C GLY A 161 -10.10 8.73 -10.30
N CYS A 162 -10.23 9.76 -9.46
CA CYS A 162 -9.09 10.39 -8.79
C CYS A 162 -8.33 9.42 -7.88
N LEU A 163 -9.04 8.58 -7.11
CA LEU A 163 -8.41 7.56 -6.26
C LEU A 163 -7.66 6.52 -7.09
N ALA A 164 -8.27 6.02 -8.16
CA ALA A 164 -7.64 5.05 -9.04
C ALA A 164 -6.36 5.64 -9.66
N LEU A 165 -6.43 6.85 -10.20
CA LEU A 165 -5.28 7.49 -10.83
C LEU A 165 -4.16 7.73 -9.82
N SER A 166 -4.50 8.22 -8.62
CA SER A 166 -3.56 8.39 -7.52
C SER A 166 -2.84 7.08 -7.14
N LYS A 167 -3.59 5.99 -6.94
CA LYS A 167 -3.03 4.67 -6.64
C LYS A 167 -2.09 4.19 -7.73
N TYR A 168 -2.48 4.34 -8.99
CA TYR A 168 -1.66 3.98 -10.14
C TYR A 168 -0.34 4.77 -10.16
N MET A 169 -0.41 6.09 -9.96
CA MET A 169 0.77 6.98 -9.98
C MET A 169 1.75 6.65 -8.84
N ILE A 170 1.26 6.35 -7.63
CA ILE A 170 2.12 5.85 -6.56
C ILE A 170 2.75 4.51 -6.92
N ALA A 171 1.94 3.56 -7.40
CA ALA A 171 2.39 2.21 -7.66
C ALA A 171 3.45 2.12 -8.78
N ARG A 172 3.37 3.04 -9.75
CA ARG A 172 4.30 3.16 -10.87
C ARG A 172 5.39 4.21 -10.65
N TYR A 173 5.41 4.85 -9.48
CA TYR A 173 6.37 5.89 -9.12
C TYR A 173 6.39 7.06 -10.12
N GLU A 174 5.25 7.41 -10.73
CA GLU A 174 5.15 8.47 -11.75
C GLU A 174 5.33 9.86 -11.12
N SER A 175 4.38 10.33 -10.31
CA SER A 175 4.46 11.61 -9.60
C SER A 175 3.71 11.54 -8.28
N VAL A 176 4.45 11.54 -7.16
CA VAL A 176 3.87 11.53 -5.80
C VAL A 176 3.05 12.80 -5.50
N PRO A 177 3.51 14.02 -5.85
CA PRO A 177 2.75 15.25 -5.58
C PRO A 177 1.40 15.26 -6.31
N GLU A 178 1.38 14.95 -7.60
CA GLU A 178 0.12 14.90 -8.38
C GLU A 178 -0.82 13.80 -7.86
N ALA A 179 -0.27 12.64 -7.48
CA ALA A 179 -1.07 11.57 -6.87
C ALA A 179 -1.77 12.05 -5.58
N VAL A 180 -1.10 12.87 -4.77
CA VAL A 180 -1.69 13.47 -3.56
C VAL A 180 -2.79 14.46 -3.93
N GLU A 181 -2.58 15.33 -4.91
CA GLU A 181 -3.62 16.28 -5.34
C GLU A 181 -4.89 15.56 -5.83
N TYR A 182 -4.75 14.52 -6.67
CA TYR A 182 -5.90 13.69 -7.06
C TYR A 182 -6.59 13.06 -5.84
N ALA A 183 -5.84 12.48 -4.91
CA ALA A 183 -6.41 11.86 -3.73
C ALA A 183 -7.15 12.87 -2.83
N GLU A 184 -6.61 14.07 -2.65
CA GLU A 184 -7.23 15.15 -1.86
C GLU A 184 -8.50 15.69 -2.53
N ALA A 185 -8.47 15.87 -3.85
CA ALA A 185 -9.65 16.25 -4.62
C ALA A 185 -10.76 15.20 -4.47
N GLY A 186 -10.42 13.92 -4.67
CA GLY A 186 -11.37 12.82 -4.50
C GLY A 186 -11.94 12.74 -3.09
N LEU A 187 -11.08 12.86 -2.06
CA LEU A 187 -11.53 12.84 -0.66
C LEU A 187 -12.49 14.01 -0.36
N SER A 188 -12.20 15.20 -0.87
CA SER A 188 -13.05 16.38 -0.69
C SER A 188 -14.43 16.18 -1.32
N LEU A 189 -14.49 15.60 -2.52
CA LEU A 189 -15.74 15.30 -3.19
C LEU A 189 -16.55 14.22 -2.45
N VAL A 190 -15.92 13.12 -2.02
CA VAL A 190 -16.62 12.08 -1.24
C VAL A 190 -17.06 12.61 0.13
N SER A 191 -16.28 13.47 0.77
CA SER A 191 -16.63 14.05 2.08
C SER A 191 -17.86 14.96 2.00
N ALA A 192 -18.17 15.52 0.83
CA ALA A 192 -19.39 16.25 0.58
C ALA A 192 -20.62 15.33 0.40
N THR A 193 -20.40 14.02 0.18
CA THR A 193 -21.47 13.01 0.16
C THR A 193 -21.80 12.56 1.58
N GLN A 194 -23.04 12.13 1.82
CA GLN A 194 -23.43 11.49 3.09
C GLN A 194 -23.09 9.99 3.13
N ASP A 195 -22.23 9.50 2.21
CA ASP A 195 -21.84 8.10 2.14
C ASP A 195 -20.64 7.81 3.06
N ASN A 196 -20.95 7.54 4.32
CA ASN A 196 -19.95 7.18 5.33
C ASN A 196 -19.18 5.91 4.98
N TRP A 197 -19.81 4.96 4.25
CA TRP A 197 -19.16 3.72 3.86
C TRP A 197 -18.06 3.98 2.83
N LEU A 198 -18.39 4.72 1.77
CA LEU A 198 -17.45 5.08 0.74
C LEU A 198 -16.35 5.99 1.30
N LEU A 199 -16.71 6.99 2.12
CA LEU A 199 -15.75 7.87 2.77
C LEU A 199 -14.75 7.11 3.64
N SER A 200 -15.24 6.15 4.44
CA SER A 200 -14.38 5.28 5.24
C SER A 200 -13.43 4.47 4.37
N ARG A 201 -13.91 3.94 3.23
CA ARG A 201 -13.08 3.17 2.29
C ARG A 201 -12.01 4.04 1.67
N PHE A 202 -12.38 5.24 1.26
CA PHE A 202 -11.49 6.24 0.69
C PHE A 202 -10.38 6.61 1.66
N LYS A 203 -10.72 6.98 2.90
CA LYS A 203 -9.74 7.29 3.96
C LYS A 203 -8.80 6.12 4.24
N CYS A 204 -9.32 4.90 4.31
CA CYS A 204 -8.50 3.70 4.52
C CYS A 204 -7.46 3.51 3.40
N ASP A 205 -7.87 3.67 2.14
CA ASP A 205 -6.99 3.51 0.99
C ASP A 205 -5.96 4.65 0.90
N LEU A 206 -6.35 5.90 1.16
CA LEU A 206 -5.43 7.05 1.20
C LEU A 206 -4.35 6.86 2.27
N ALA A 207 -4.76 6.48 3.48
CA ALA A 207 -3.85 6.27 4.60
C ALA A 207 -2.85 5.14 4.34
N THR A 208 -3.26 4.12 3.58
CA THR A 208 -2.46 2.91 3.34
C THR A 208 -1.54 3.06 2.12
N TYR A 209 -2.06 3.63 1.03
CA TYR A 209 -1.36 3.60 -0.26
C TYR A 209 -0.76 4.94 -0.66
N ILE A 210 -1.26 6.08 -0.18
CA ILE A 210 -0.83 7.40 -0.68
C ILE A 210 -0.02 8.15 0.36
N ILE A 211 -0.62 8.41 1.53
CA ILE A 211 -0.03 9.21 2.62
C ILE A 211 1.40 8.76 3.01
N PRO A 212 1.70 7.46 3.13
CA PRO A 212 3.03 7.01 3.54
C PRO A 212 4.15 7.42 2.57
N TRP A 213 3.83 7.69 1.31
CA TRP A 213 4.80 8.12 0.31
C TRP A 213 4.98 9.65 0.27
N ALA A 214 4.01 10.39 0.82
CA ALA A 214 3.93 11.83 0.66
C ALA A 214 4.19 12.62 1.94
N THR A 215 3.86 12.07 3.11
CA THR A 215 3.91 12.81 4.38
C THR A 215 4.38 11.95 5.55
N MET A 216 4.01 12.33 6.77
CA MET A 216 4.42 11.68 8.03
C MET A 216 3.56 10.47 8.40
N THR A 217 4.14 9.56 9.16
CA THR A 217 3.48 8.31 9.56
C THR A 217 2.26 8.51 10.45
N SER A 218 2.24 9.52 11.31
CA SER A 218 1.11 9.83 12.19
C SER A 218 -0.19 10.09 11.43
N LYS A 219 -0.12 10.82 10.30
CA LYS A 219 -1.31 11.14 9.48
C LYS A 219 -2.02 9.89 8.96
N SER A 220 -1.26 8.85 8.60
CA SER A 220 -1.85 7.57 8.19
C SER A 220 -2.61 6.90 9.34
N PHE A 221 -2.07 6.92 10.57
CA PHE A 221 -2.76 6.35 11.72
C PHE A 221 -4.02 7.14 12.06
N ASP A 222 -3.96 8.47 12.10
CA ASP A 222 -5.11 9.33 12.38
C ASP A 222 -6.23 9.09 11.35
N MET A 223 -5.89 9.02 10.06
CA MET A 223 -6.87 8.79 9.01
C MET A 223 -7.50 7.39 9.05
N LEU A 224 -6.76 6.35 9.46
CA LEU A 224 -7.31 5.02 9.70
C LEU A 224 -8.27 5.00 10.90
N GLU A 225 -7.94 5.71 11.97
CA GLU A 225 -8.82 5.87 13.14
C GLU A 225 -10.10 6.61 12.76
N GLU A 226 -10.00 7.70 11.99
CA GLU A 226 -11.16 8.41 11.44
C GLU A 226 -12.02 7.53 10.51
N ALA A 227 -11.38 6.73 9.65
CA ALA A 227 -12.07 5.80 8.77
C ALA A 227 -12.88 4.77 9.57
N PHE A 228 -12.33 4.27 10.67
CA PHE A 228 -13.01 3.32 11.53
C PHE A 228 -14.23 3.94 12.23
N GLU A 229 -14.09 5.16 12.75
CA GLU A 229 -15.18 5.85 13.46
C GLU A 229 -16.42 6.07 12.59
N LEU A 230 -16.24 6.34 11.29
CA LEU A 230 -17.35 6.48 10.33
C LEU A 230 -18.24 5.24 10.23
N ILE A 231 -17.68 4.06 10.47
CA ILE A 231 -18.36 2.76 10.31
C ILE A 231 -18.41 1.94 11.60
N ARG A 232 -18.00 2.50 12.74
CA ARG A 232 -17.88 1.76 14.01
C ARG A 232 -19.17 1.07 14.40
N ASN A 233 -20.29 1.76 14.22
CA ASN A 233 -21.63 1.27 14.57
C ASN A 233 -22.36 0.62 13.38
N SER A 234 -21.69 0.45 12.23
CA SER A 234 -22.28 -0.22 11.07
C SER A 234 -22.31 -1.73 11.29
N GLU A 235 -23.09 -2.47 10.50
CA GLU A 235 -23.04 -3.93 10.47
C GLU A 235 -21.90 -4.46 9.56
N ASP A 236 -21.17 -3.59 8.85
CA ASP A 236 -20.11 -3.95 7.89
C ASP A 236 -18.83 -4.41 8.61
N GLU A 237 -18.82 -5.68 8.98
CA GLU A 237 -17.68 -6.32 9.63
C GLU A 237 -16.44 -6.40 8.73
N TYR A 238 -16.65 -6.57 7.41
CA TYR A 238 -15.56 -6.67 6.45
C TYR A 238 -14.71 -5.41 6.45
N GLN A 239 -15.33 -4.24 6.29
CA GLN A 239 -14.59 -2.99 6.21
C GLN A 239 -13.88 -2.64 7.51
N ARG A 240 -14.50 -2.92 8.67
CA ARG A 240 -13.85 -2.79 9.99
C ARG A 240 -12.60 -3.67 10.09
N ASN A 241 -12.69 -4.92 9.64
CA ASN A 241 -11.57 -5.85 9.64
C ASN A 241 -10.46 -5.40 8.68
N VAL A 242 -10.80 -4.85 7.51
CA VAL A 242 -9.80 -4.28 6.59
C VAL A 242 -9.05 -3.12 7.23
N ILE A 243 -9.74 -2.18 7.89
CA ILE A 243 -9.08 -1.03 8.55
C ILE A 243 -8.16 -1.51 9.67
N LYS A 244 -8.63 -2.42 10.52
CA LYS A 244 -7.82 -3.07 11.56
C LYS A 244 -6.57 -3.75 10.97
N LEU A 245 -6.73 -4.47 9.87
CA LEU A 245 -5.63 -5.13 9.17
C LEU A 245 -4.62 -4.12 8.63
N ARG A 246 -5.06 -3.03 7.99
CA ARG A 246 -4.17 -1.98 7.47
C ARG A 246 -3.41 -1.28 8.59
N TYR A 247 -4.08 -0.99 9.69
CA TYR A 247 -3.43 -0.41 10.87
C TYR A 247 -2.33 -1.34 11.42
N LEU A 248 -2.63 -2.64 11.57
CA LEU A 248 -1.66 -3.63 12.03
C LEU A 248 -0.46 -3.75 11.08
N GLN A 249 -0.73 -3.86 9.77
CA GLN A 249 0.32 -3.92 8.74
C GLN A 249 1.23 -2.70 8.81
N TYR A 250 0.64 -1.51 8.97
CA TYR A 250 1.39 -0.27 8.99
C TYR A 250 2.24 -0.13 10.26
N GLN A 251 1.75 -0.58 11.41
CA GLN A 251 2.57 -0.65 12.62
C GLN A 251 3.77 -1.60 12.46
N VAL A 252 3.56 -2.78 11.87
CA VAL A 252 4.69 -3.69 11.61
C VAL A 252 5.68 -3.09 10.61
N PHE A 253 5.22 -2.37 9.59
CA PHE A 253 6.10 -1.60 8.69
C PHE A 253 6.91 -0.53 9.43
N CYS A 254 6.29 0.17 10.37
CA CYS A 254 6.96 1.14 11.25
C CYS A 254 7.99 0.48 12.21
N GLY A 255 8.05 -0.85 12.22
CA GLY A 255 9.04 -1.63 12.95
C GLY A 255 8.57 -2.08 14.33
N TYR A 256 7.28 -1.99 14.64
CA TYR A 256 6.74 -2.58 15.87
C TYR A 256 6.76 -4.11 15.81
N SER A 257 6.98 -4.76 16.95
CA SER A 257 6.74 -6.20 17.07
C SER A 257 5.25 -6.51 16.83
N LEU A 258 4.95 -7.69 16.31
CA LEU A 258 3.57 -8.14 16.12
C LEU A 258 2.77 -8.12 17.43
N GLU A 259 3.41 -8.43 18.55
CA GLU A 259 2.76 -8.40 19.87
C GLU A 259 2.38 -6.96 20.26
N ASN A 260 3.31 -6.02 20.19
CA ASN A 260 3.02 -4.62 20.52
C ASN A 260 2.03 -4.02 19.52
N ALA A 261 2.13 -4.40 18.25
CA ALA A 261 1.20 -3.94 17.23
C ALA A 261 -0.24 -4.41 17.48
N LYS A 262 -0.40 -5.67 17.92
CA LYS A 262 -1.69 -6.20 18.37
C LYS A 262 -2.22 -5.50 19.61
N LYS A 263 -1.36 -5.20 20.60
CA LYS A 263 -1.77 -4.47 21.82
C LYS A 263 -2.35 -3.08 21.47
N LEU A 264 -1.63 -2.32 20.63
CA LEU A 264 -2.07 -0.99 20.19
C LEU A 264 -3.35 -1.05 19.36
N LEU A 265 -3.46 -2.05 18.48
CA LEU A 265 -4.69 -2.28 17.73
C LEU A 265 -5.90 -2.51 18.66
N VAL A 266 -5.76 -3.36 19.69
CA VAL A 266 -6.83 -3.62 20.66
C VAL A 266 -7.17 -2.36 21.46
N GLU A 267 -6.17 -1.58 21.85
CA GLU A 267 -6.37 -0.29 22.51
C GLU A 267 -7.21 0.68 21.67
N LYS A 268 -6.98 0.71 20.35
CA LYS A 268 -7.62 1.64 19.43
C LYS A 268 -9.00 1.20 18.93
N PHE A 269 -9.16 -0.08 18.61
CA PHE A 269 -10.35 -0.60 17.93
C PHE A 269 -11.12 -1.66 18.72
N GLY A 270 -10.72 -1.94 19.96
CA GLY A 270 -11.32 -2.96 20.80
C GLY A 270 -10.89 -4.38 20.44
N ASN A 271 -11.40 -5.34 21.23
CA ASN A 271 -10.90 -6.72 21.26
C ASN A 271 -11.63 -7.68 20.31
N ASP A 272 -12.47 -7.18 19.40
CA ASP A 272 -13.16 -8.05 18.45
C ASP A 272 -12.15 -8.73 17.53
N GLU A 273 -12.25 -10.05 17.40
CA GLU A 273 -11.37 -10.86 16.56
C GLU A 273 -11.40 -10.38 15.11
N MET A 274 -10.21 -10.16 14.53
CA MET A 274 -10.08 -10.01 13.08
C MET A 274 -10.35 -11.37 12.44
N LYS A 275 -11.55 -11.57 11.89
CA LYS A 275 -11.96 -12.86 11.30
C LYS A 275 -11.20 -13.24 10.02
N THR A 276 -10.57 -12.28 9.35
CA THR A 276 -9.99 -12.49 8.01
C THR A 276 -8.64 -11.80 7.89
N MET A 277 -7.58 -12.57 8.10
CA MET A 277 -6.25 -12.19 7.64
C MET A 277 -5.77 -13.24 6.65
N PRO A 278 -5.51 -12.88 5.38
CA PRO A 278 -4.97 -13.84 4.43
C PRO A 278 -3.63 -14.43 4.93
N ASP A 279 -3.45 -15.74 4.82
CA ASP A 279 -2.25 -16.44 5.30
C ASP A 279 -0.95 -15.88 4.73
N ILE A 280 -0.99 -15.41 3.47
CA ILE A 280 0.13 -14.74 2.81
C ILE A 280 0.50 -13.45 3.55
N VAL A 281 -0.48 -12.64 3.91
CA VAL A 281 -0.25 -11.37 4.64
C VAL A 281 0.32 -11.66 6.03
N TRP A 282 -0.21 -12.67 6.71
CA TRP A 282 0.29 -13.09 8.02
C TRP A 282 1.74 -13.58 7.93
N SER A 283 2.06 -14.41 6.93
CA SER A 283 3.39 -14.92 6.68
C SER A 283 4.39 -13.80 6.38
N LEU A 284 4.00 -12.81 5.58
CA LEU A 284 4.82 -11.65 5.26
C LEU A 284 5.10 -10.78 6.50
N MET A 285 4.09 -10.55 7.34
CA MET A 285 4.27 -9.80 8.59
C MET A 285 5.19 -10.53 9.57
N HIS A 286 5.14 -11.86 9.59
CA HIS A 286 6.09 -12.68 10.33
C HIS A 286 7.50 -12.56 9.76
N LEU A 287 7.69 -12.58 8.43
CA LEU A 287 9.01 -12.38 7.80
C LEU A 287 9.61 -11.01 8.17
N MET A 288 8.78 -9.99 8.39
CA MET A 288 9.21 -8.66 8.82
C MET A 288 9.54 -8.55 10.31
N GLN A 289 9.36 -9.61 11.11
CA GLN A 289 9.77 -9.59 12.52
C GLN A 289 11.29 -9.69 12.67
N LEU A 290 11.83 -9.00 13.68
CA LEU A 290 13.27 -8.94 13.95
C LEU A 290 13.92 -10.33 14.02
N SER A 291 13.27 -11.27 14.72
CA SER A 291 13.73 -12.65 14.86
C SER A 291 13.87 -13.38 13.51
N ASN A 292 13.06 -13.03 12.52
CA ASN A 292 13.09 -13.65 11.19
C ASN A 292 14.01 -12.90 10.23
N ILE A 293 14.01 -11.56 10.23
CA ILE A 293 14.89 -10.71 9.41
C ILE A 293 16.37 -11.06 9.59
N THR A 294 16.74 -11.47 10.79
CA THR A 294 18.13 -11.71 11.17
C THR A 294 18.62 -13.13 10.85
N ARG A 295 17.71 -14.06 10.54
CA ARG A 295 18.02 -15.45 10.12
C ARG A 295 18.41 -15.50 8.66
N GLU A 296 19.34 -16.39 8.32
CA GLU A 296 19.87 -16.53 6.96
C GLU A 296 18.86 -17.12 5.98
N GLU A 297 18.17 -18.20 6.38
CA GLU A 297 17.12 -18.87 5.60
C GLU A 297 15.96 -17.91 5.20
N SER A 298 15.63 -16.96 6.07
CA SER A 298 14.58 -15.96 5.80
C SER A 298 14.99 -14.96 4.74
N LYS A 299 16.29 -14.67 4.59
CA LYS A 299 16.79 -13.70 3.61
C LYS A 299 16.73 -14.26 2.18
N GLU A 300 17.01 -15.55 2.00
CA GLU A 300 16.84 -16.23 0.71
C GLU A 300 15.38 -16.26 0.27
N LYS A 301 14.46 -16.55 1.21
CA LYS A 301 13.01 -16.47 0.95
C LYS A 301 12.58 -15.08 0.50
N VAL A 302 13.15 -14.02 1.08
CA VAL A 302 12.85 -12.64 0.65
C VAL A 302 13.29 -12.37 -0.78
N ILE A 303 14.47 -12.84 -1.19
CA ILE A 303 14.92 -12.72 -2.59
C ILE A 303 14.01 -13.49 -3.52
N MET A 304 13.64 -14.72 -3.16
CA MET A 304 12.70 -15.51 -3.96
C MET A 304 11.36 -14.78 -4.13
N ILE A 305 10.81 -14.20 -3.07
CA ILE A 305 9.55 -13.43 -3.13
C ILE A 305 9.68 -12.20 -4.04
N LEU A 306 10.79 -11.45 -3.91
CA LEU A 306 11.07 -10.31 -4.77
C LEU A 306 11.22 -10.70 -6.24
N ASP A 307 11.94 -11.78 -6.52
CA ASP A 307 12.26 -12.14 -7.89
C ASP A 307 11.11 -12.92 -8.58
N SER A 308 10.23 -13.59 -7.81
CA SER A 308 9.10 -14.36 -8.36
C SER A 308 7.85 -13.53 -8.66
N GLU A 309 7.51 -12.56 -7.80
CA GLU A 309 6.26 -11.79 -7.96
C GLU A 309 6.40 -10.30 -7.59
N PRO A 310 7.04 -9.48 -8.46
CA PRO A 310 7.19 -8.05 -8.22
C PRO A 310 5.89 -7.29 -7.97
N SER A 311 4.80 -7.75 -8.59
CA SER A 311 3.46 -7.17 -8.44
C SER A 311 2.87 -7.25 -7.04
N LEU A 312 3.39 -8.11 -6.14
CA LEU A 312 2.86 -8.25 -4.78
C LEU A 312 3.21 -7.05 -3.88
N TYR A 313 4.18 -6.25 -4.27
CA TYR A 313 4.73 -5.21 -3.41
C TYR A 313 4.87 -3.83 -4.08
N GLU A 314 4.82 -3.73 -5.41
CA GLU A 314 4.74 -2.42 -6.08
C GLU A 314 3.54 -1.60 -5.57
N GLY A 315 3.79 -0.33 -5.20
CA GLY A 315 2.76 0.57 -4.67
C GLY A 315 2.32 0.34 -3.23
N ASN A 316 2.90 -0.62 -2.52
CA ASN A 316 2.70 -0.79 -1.09
C ASN A 316 4.02 -0.70 -0.31
N LEU A 317 3.90 -0.45 0.99
CA LEU A 317 5.05 -0.27 1.86
C LEU A 317 5.83 -1.56 2.17
N LEU A 318 5.36 -2.72 1.69
CA LEU A 318 6.14 -3.95 1.79
C LEU A 318 7.39 -3.88 0.91
N HIS A 319 7.31 -3.22 -0.25
CA HIS A 319 8.42 -3.16 -1.20
C HIS A 319 9.69 -2.52 -0.63
N PRO A 320 9.64 -1.31 -0.03
CA PRO A 320 10.81 -0.75 0.63
C PRO A 320 11.43 -1.72 1.64
N MET A 321 10.63 -2.38 2.47
CA MET A 321 11.18 -3.29 3.48
C MET A 321 11.89 -4.50 2.86
N LEU A 322 11.30 -5.10 1.83
CA LEU A 322 11.92 -6.22 1.13
C LEU A 322 13.21 -5.79 0.41
N LEU A 323 13.27 -4.61 -0.20
CA LEU A 323 14.51 -4.07 -0.79
C LEU A 323 15.62 -3.90 0.25
N LEU A 324 15.27 -3.46 1.45
CA LEU A 324 16.21 -3.34 2.56
C LEU A 324 16.78 -4.71 2.96
N LEU A 325 15.93 -5.72 3.04
CA LEU A 325 16.35 -7.10 3.32
C LEU A 325 17.21 -7.69 2.19
N LYS A 326 16.90 -7.39 0.92
CA LYS A 326 17.73 -7.74 -0.23
C LYS A 326 19.13 -7.13 -0.12
N ALA A 327 19.22 -5.85 0.25
CA ALA A 327 20.49 -5.17 0.47
C ALA A 327 21.35 -5.84 1.55
N VAL A 328 20.74 -6.20 2.69
CA VAL A 328 21.40 -6.92 3.77
C VAL A 328 21.86 -8.32 3.35
N HIS A 329 21.11 -9.00 2.48
CA HIS A 329 21.52 -10.30 1.95
C HIS A 329 22.73 -10.17 1.03
N LEU A 330 22.69 -9.26 0.06
CA LEU A 330 23.75 -9.06 -0.94
C LEU A 330 25.12 -8.85 -0.29
N THR A 331 25.19 -8.06 0.80
CA THR A 331 26.45 -7.80 1.53
C THR A 331 26.90 -8.93 2.44
N ALA A 332 26.04 -9.91 2.73
CA ALA A 332 26.34 -10.99 3.66
C ALA A 332 26.89 -12.24 2.97
N THR A 333 26.42 -12.56 1.76
CA THR A 333 26.60 -13.89 1.13
C THR A 333 27.28 -13.85 -0.24
N SER A 334 27.23 -12.74 -0.98
CA SER A 334 27.71 -12.68 -2.37
C SER A 334 29.19 -12.31 -2.45
N GLU A 335 29.97 -13.11 -3.17
CA GLU A 335 31.39 -12.85 -3.46
C GLU A 335 31.61 -11.83 -4.61
N ASP A 336 30.57 -11.52 -5.38
CA ASP A 336 30.63 -10.56 -6.48
C ASP A 336 30.43 -9.13 -5.99
N ARG A 337 31.52 -8.54 -5.48
CA ARG A 337 31.54 -7.19 -4.90
C ARG A 337 31.04 -6.11 -5.86
N GLN A 338 31.36 -6.18 -7.16
CA GLN A 338 30.99 -5.14 -8.11
C GLN A 338 29.47 -5.16 -8.37
N ASN A 339 28.90 -6.35 -8.59
CA ASN A 339 27.46 -6.50 -8.77
C ASN A 339 26.68 -6.09 -7.51
N ASN A 340 27.21 -6.41 -6.32
CA ASN A 340 26.62 -5.97 -5.05
C ASN A 340 26.60 -4.45 -4.92
N LEU A 341 27.70 -3.76 -5.27
CA LEU A 341 27.79 -2.30 -5.23
C LEU A 341 26.77 -1.64 -6.18
N ASP A 342 26.63 -2.17 -7.40
CA ASP A 342 25.67 -1.65 -8.38
C ASP A 342 24.22 -1.90 -7.96
N ALA A 343 23.95 -3.06 -7.34
CA ALA A 343 22.64 -3.36 -6.76
C ALA A 343 22.31 -2.45 -5.57
N LEU A 344 23.23 -2.27 -4.62
CA LEU A 344 23.08 -1.38 -3.47
C LEU A 344 22.86 0.06 -3.89
N ARG A 345 23.60 0.54 -4.88
CA ARG A 345 23.43 1.89 -5.42
C ARG A 345 22.03 2.09 -6.01
N ARG A 346 21.54 1.15 -6.82
CA ARG A 346 20.18 1.21 -7.38
C ARG A 346 19.10 1.22 -6.30
N ILE A 347 19.28 0.44 -5.23
CA ILE A 347 18.36 0.45 -4.08
C ILE A 347 18.44 1.78 -3.34
N LEU A 348 19.64 2.29 -3.08
CA LEU A 348 19.85 3.59 -2.42
C LEU A 348 19.23 4.75 -3.19
N ASP A 349 19.39 4.79 -4.51
CA ASP A 349 18.82 5.84 -5.37
C ASP A 349 17.27 5.84 -5.28
N ARG A 350 16.64 4.67 -5.19
CA ARG A 350 15.18 4.56 -4.95
C ARG A 350 14.79 5.13 -3.59
N PHE A 351 15.52 4.80 -2.53
CA PHE A 351 15.27 5.37 -1.21
C PHE A 351 15.47 6.88 -1.16
N LYS A 352 16.48 7.40 -1.86
CA LYS A 352 16.71 8.85 -1.97
C LYS A 352 15.56 9.54 -2.70
N TYR A 353 15.04 8.94 -3.77
CA TYR A 353 13.85 9.43 -4.46
C TYR A 353 12.64 9.49 -3.51
N TRP A 354 12.35 8.41 -2.78
CA TRP A 354 11.22 8.38 -1.84
C TRP A 354 11.39 9.33 -0.64
N ALA A 355 12.61 9.45 -0.11
CA ALA A 355 12.92 10.41 0.95
C ALA A 355 12.80 11.87 0.50
N GLY A 356 12.92 12.14 -0.80
CA GLY A 356 12.64 13.47 -1.38
C GLY A 356 11.18 13.91 -1.17
N TYR A 357 10.25 12.96 -1.04
CA TYR A 357 8.84 13.24 -0.76
C TYR A 357 8.48 13.03 0.71
N SER A 358 8.91 11.91 1.30
CA SER A 358 8.66 11.59 2.71
C SER A 358 9.95 11.29 3.46
N SER A 359 10.66 12.35 3.85
CA SER A 359 11.91 12.23 4.60
C SER A 359 11.68 11.59 5.97
N GLU A 360 10.56 11.87 6.64
CA GLU A 360 10.27 11.30 7.96
C GLU A 360 10.15 9.78 7.94
N VAL A 361 9.67 9.20 6.83
CA VAL A 361 9.54 7.75 6.68
C VAL A 361 10.85 7.13 6.21
N PHE A 362 11.46 7.69 5.16
CA PHE A 362 12.52 7.01 4.43
C PHE A 362 13.94 7.50 4.72
N GLN A 363 14.14 8.66 5.37
CA GLN A 363 15.49 9.22 5.55
C GLN A 363 16.40 8.32 6.42
N GLY A 364 15.85 7.72 7.48
CA GLY A 364 16.60 6.74 8.28
C GLY A 364 17.07 5.54 7.44
N TRP A 365 16.28 5.17 6.43
CA TRP A 365 16.57 4.03 5.55
C TRP A 365 17.58 4.42 4.48
N VAL A 366 17.54 5.66 3.99
CA VAL A 366 18.61 6.24 3.15
C VAL A 366 19.95 6.16 3.87
N TYR A 367 20.03 6.62 5.12
CA TYR A 367 21.28 6.56 5.88
C TYR A 367 21.77 5.12 6.09
N PHE A 368 20.86 4.20 6.41
CA PHE A 368 21.22 2.78 6.57
C PHE A 368 21.73 2.18 5.26
N MET A 369 21.04 2.41 4.15
CA MET A 369 21.42 1.91 2.83
C MET A 369 22.74 2.50 2.34
N GLU A 370 22.95 3.80 2.58
CA GLU A 370 24.22 4.44 2.28
C GLU A 370 25.34 3.89 3.17
N ALA A 371 25.08 3.59 4.45
CA ALA A 371 26.05 2.96 5.33
C ALA A 371 26.51 1.58 4.80
N GLU A 372 25.57 0.75 4.34
CA GLU A 372 25.88 -0.55 3.70
C GLU A 372 26.72 -0.35 2.43
N TRP A 373 26.35 0.61 1.57
CA TRP A 373 27.09 0.89 0.33
C TRP A 373 28.50 1.44 0.60
N ARG A 374 28.67 2.33 1.58
CA ARG A 374 29.97 2.89 1.99
C ARG A 374 30.88 1.82 2.60
N TRP A 375 30.31 0.89 3.36
CA TRP A 375 31.05 -0.23 3.92
C TRP A 375 31.68 -1.09 2.82
N GLU A 376 30.92 -1.42 1.78
CA GLU A 376 31.41 -2.17 0.62
C GLU A 376 32.45 -1.40 -0.22
N ASN A 377 32.48 -0.08 -0.13
CA ASN A 377 33.53 0.79 -0.69
C ASN A 377 34.74 0.99 0.25
N GLU A 378 34.79 0.29 1.38
CA GLU A 378 35.85 0.41 2.41
C GLU A 378 35.91 1.79 3.08
N GLU A 379 34.85 2.59 2.96
CA GLU A 379 34.67 3.87 3.66
C GLU A 379 34.10 3.63 5.07
N TYR A 380 34.81 2.84 5.89
CA TYR A 380 34.28 2.26 7.13
C TYR A 380 33.85 3.29 8.19
N GLU A 381 34.61 4.36 8.38
CA GLU A 381 34.26 5.38 9.39
C GLU A 381 33.06 6.22 8.94
N THR A 382 32.96 6.56 7.64
CA THR A 382 31.78 7.20 7.05
C THR A 382 30.54 6.31 7.21
N SER A 383 30.67 5.01 6.91
CA SER A 383 29.61 4.03 7.12
C SER A 383 29.16 3.99 8.59
N ASN A 384 30.12 3.99 9.53
CA ASN A 384 29.84 3.97 10.96
C ASN A 384 29.08 5.23 11.45
N GLN A 385 29.41 6.40 10.91
CA GLN A 385 28.65 7.64 11.15
C GLN A 385 27.23 7.53 10.60
N LEU A 386 27.07 7.05 9.38
CA LEU A 386 25.76 6.87 8.73
C LEU A 386 24.85 5.88 9.46
N TYR A 387 25.38 4.77 10.00
CA TYR A 387 24.58 3.89 10.88
C TYR A 387 24.08 4.62 12.12
N SER A 388 24.88 5.54 12.66
CA SER A 388 24.50 6.32 13.84
C SER A 388 23.41 7.33 13.47
N SER A 389 23.56 8.03 12.33
CA SER A 389 22.52 8.91 11.79
C SER A 389 21.22 8.16 11.47
N ALA A 390 21.30 6.96 10.90
CA ALA A 390 20.14 6.11 10.65
C ALA A 390 19.38 5.78 11.94
N PHE A 391 20.11 5.38 12.99
CA PHE A 391 19.54 5.04 14.29
C PHE A 391 18.87 6.24 14.97
N GLU A 392 19.46 7.43 14.87
CA GLU A 392 18.93 8.67 15.44
C GLU A 392 17.71 9.19 14.67
N THR A 393 17.70 9.03 13.34
CA THR A 393 16.63 9.54 12.47
C THR A 393 15.34 8.73 12.62
N ILE A 394 15.43 7.43 12.89
CA ILE A 394 14.23 6.61 13.11
C ILE A 394 13.59 7.02 14.44
N ALA A 395 12.39 7.62 14.36
CA ALA A 395 11.73 8.18 15.52
C ALA A 395 11.30 7.11 16.55
N ILE A 396 10.87 5.95 16.07
CA ILE A 396 10.29 4.89 16.91
C ILE A 396 11.40 4.20 17.71
N GLN A 397 11.38 4.36 19.03
CA GLN A 397 12.40 3.80 19.92
C GLN A 397 12.34 2.27 19.99
N GLN A 398 11.15 1.69 20.08
CA GLN A 398 10.92 0.24 20.06
C GLN A 398 10.79 -0.28 18.62
N SER A 399 11.76 0.04 17.78
CA SER A 399 11.74 -0.35 16.36
C SER A 399 12.70 -1.50 16.07
N ALA A 400 12.19 -2.54 15.42
CA ALA A 400 12.97 -3.63 14.85
C ALA A 400 14.05 -3.10 13.88
N MET A 401 13.79 -1.97 13.21
CA MET A 401 14.75 -1.35 12.32
C MET A 401 15.95 -0.76 13.09
N LYS A 402 15.74 -0.18 14.27
CA LYS A 402 16.85 0.26 15.14
C LYS A 402 17.71 -0.92 15.60
N CYS A 403 17.07 -2.04 15.94
CA CYS A 403 17.76 -3.29 16.25
C CYS A 403 18.57 -3.81 15.06
N LEU A 404 18.01 -3.78 13.86
CA LEU A 404 18.71 -4.19 12.63
C LEU A 404 19.94 -3.33 12.36
N ILE A 405 19.80 -2.00 12.43
CA ILE A 405 20.91 -1.04 12.26
C ILE A 405 22.06 -1.37 13.21
N LYS A 406 21.77 -1.51 14.52
CA LYS A 406 22.80 -1.82 15.52
C LYS A 406 23.43 -3.19 15.30
N LEU A 407 22.64 -4.21 14.97
CA LEU A 407 23.14 -5.53 14.64
C LEU A 407 24.08 -5.50 13.43
N ARG A 408 23.75 -4.75 12.37
CA ARG A 408 24.58 -4.62 11.18
C ARG A 408 25.90 -3.93 11.48
N GLN A 409 25.84 -2.79 12.15
CA GLN A 409 27.02 -2.05 12.62
C GLN A 409 27.95 -2.95 13.46
N LEU A 410 27.40 -3.69 14.43
CA LEU A 410 28.16 -4.65 15.24
C LEU A 410 28.76 -5.78 14.39
N SER A 411 27.97 -6.39 13.52
CA SER A 411 28.40 -7.55 12.71
C SER A 411 29.58 -7.20 11.80
N GLN A 412 29.53 -6.02 11.19
CA GLN A 412 30.56 -5.53 10.29
C GLN A 412 31.88 -5.26 11.02
N TRP A 413 31.84 -4.55 12.14
CA TRP A 413 33.04 -4.31 12.95
C TRP A 413 33.59 -5.59 13.60
N ALA A 414 32.73 -6.49 14.07
CA ALA A 414 33.15 -7.79 14.60
C ALA A 414 33.88 -8.63 13.53
N LYS A 415 33.41 -8.61 12.27
CA LYS A 415 34.09 -9.27 11.15
C LYS A 415 35.44 -8.63 10.84
N LYS A 416 35.54 -7.30 10.92
CA LYS A 416 36.72 -6.54 10.54
C LYS A 416 37.83 -6.54 11.61
N GLU A 417 37.47 -6.34 12.87
CA GLU A 417 38.40 -6.14 13.98
C GLU A 417 38.46 -7.33 14.95
N GLY A 418 37.51 -8.26 14.89
CA GLY A 418 37.38 -9.31 15.89
C GLY A 418 36.97 -8.75 17.25
N LYS A 419 37.64 -9.16 18.33
CA LYS A 419 37.39 -8.65 19.69
C LYS A 419 38.21 -7.39 19.94
N SER A 420 37.56 -6.23 19.87
CA SER A 420 38.13 -4.91 20.17
C SER A 420 37.29 -4.15 21.20
N GLU A 421 37.84 -3.07 21.77
CA GLU A 421 37.08 -2.17 22.64
C GLU A 421 35.84 -1.60 21.93
N ARG A 422 35.99 -1.28 20.64
CA ARG A 422 34.92 -0.78 19.78
C ARG A 422 33.82 -1.83 19.61
N THR A 423 34.16 -3.08 19.29
CA THR A 423 33.15 -4.15 19.11
C THR A 423 32.47 -4.48 20.43
N ASN A 424 33.18 -4.42 21.56
CA ASN A 424 32.58 -4.59 22.89
C ASN A 424 31.58 -3.47 23.20
N SER A 425 31.95 -2.20 22.94
CA SER A 425 31.06 -1.06 23.11
C SER A 425 29.81 -1.18 22.22
N LEU A 426 29.99 -1.55 20.95
CA LEU A 426 28.89 -1.78 20.01
C LEU A 426 27.99 -2.93 20.46
N TYR A 427 28.56 -4.02 21.00
CA TYR A 427 27.78 -5.13 21.52
C TYR A 427 26.86 -4.68 22.67
N GLN A 428 27.38 -3.95 23.65
CA GLN A 428 26.57 -3.45 24.77
C GLN A 428 25.45 -2.52 24.29
N LYS A 429 25.75 -1.59 23.38
CA LYS A 429 24.74 -0.70 22.78
C LYS A 429 23.69 -1.47 21.97
N THR A 430 24.09 -2.52 21.26
CA THR A 430 23.17 -3.37 20.49
C THR A 430 22.27 -4.17 21.43
N LEU A 431 22.84 -4.77 22.47
CA LEU A 431 22.08 -5.51 23.48
C LEU A 431 21.05 -4.62 24.17
N GLN A 432 21.45 -3.41 24.60
CA GLN A 432 20.54 -2.44 25.21
C GLN A 432 19.36 -2.12 24.27
N GLN A 433 19.61 -1.94 22.97
CA GLN A 433 18.54 -1.68 22.02
C GLN A 433 17.60 -2.89 21.85
N TYR A 434 18.12 -4.11 21.87
CA TYR A 434 17.29 -5.33 21.83
C TYR A 434 16.46 -5.49 23.11
N GLU A 435 17.01 -5.10 24.27
CA GLU A 435 16.27 -5.05 25.53
C GLU A 435 15.16 -3.99 25.52
N ILE A 436 15.39 -2.83 24.89
CA ILE A 436 14.34 -1.81 24.66
C ILE A 436 13.24 -2.34 23.75
N PHE A 437 13.60 -3.12 22.71
CA PHE A 437 12.63 -3.74 21.80
C PHE A 437 11.82 -4.88 22.45
N ASP A 438 12.35 -5.46 23.53
CA ASP A 438 11.70 -6.48 24.36
C ASP A 438 11.36 -7.79 23.62
N ASP A 439 12.34 -8.34 22.91
CA ASP A 439 12.23 -9.65 22.23
C ASP A 439 13.24 -10.65 22.83
N ALA A 440 12.75 -11.50 23.74
CA ALA A 440 13.57 -12.45 24.48
C ALA A 440 14.32 -13.45 23.57
N GLU A 441 13.68 -13.91 22.48
CA GLU A 441 14.28 -14.85 21.54
C GLU A 441 15.41 -14.17 20.73
N ALA A 442 15.18 -12.93 20.29
CA ALA A 442 16.17 -12.13 19.60
C ALA A 442 17.36 -11.78 20.51
N ILE A 443 17.13 -11.46 21.79
CA ILE A 443 18.18 -11.21 22.79
C ILE A 443 19.04 -12.46 23.00
N ALA A 444 18.42 -13.62 23.18
CA ALA A 444 19.15 -14.88 23.36
C ALA A 444 20.00 -15.22 22.13
N SER A 445 19.43 -15.04 20.94
CA SER A 445 20.12 -15.25 19.65
C SER A 445 21.31 -14.30 19.47
N LEU A 446 21.16 -13.03 19.85
CA LEU A 446 22.25 -12.03 19.82
C LEU A 446 23.41 -12.45 20.74
N LYS A 447 23.10 -12.83 21.99
CA LYS A 447 24.10 -13.28 22.98
C LYS A 447 24.86 -14.51 22.48
N HIS A 448 24.15 -15.48 21.92
CA HIS A 448 24.76 -16.69 21.37
C HIS A 448 25.68 -16.37 20.17
N ARG A 449 25.21 -15.54 19.23
CA ARG A 449 25.95 -15.17 18.02
C ARG A 449 27.28 -14.48 18.30
N PHE A 450 27.34 -13.66 19.35
CA PHE A 450 28.53 -12.87 19.71
C PHE A 450 29.22 -13.35 21.00
N LYS A 451 29.05 -14.63 21.36
CA LYS A 451 29.65 -15.24 22.55
C LYS A 451 31.17 -15.01 22.66
N ASN A 452 31.87 -15.07 21.53
CA ASN A 452 33.33 -14.88 21.45
C ASN A 452 33.79 -13.42 21.67
N ILE A 453 32.86 -12.46 21.68
CA ILE A 453 33.12 -11.06 22.03
C ILE A 453 32.93 -10.86 23.54
N THR A 454 31.97 -11.58 24.14
CA THR A 454 31.60 -11.47 25.56
C THR A 454 32.43 -12.33 26.51
N GLU A 455 32.93 -13.47 26.03
CA GLU A 455 33.90 -14.35 26.72
C GLU A 455 35.30 -13.98 26.26
#